data_AF-A0A925F4M2-F1
#
_entry.id   AF-A0A925F4M2-F1
#
_cell.length_a   1.000
_cell.length_b   1.000
_cell.length_c   1.000
_cell.angle_alpha   90.00
_cell.angle_beta   90.00
_cell.angle_gamma   90.00
#
_symmetry.space_group_name_H-M   'P 1'
#
loop_
_entity.id
_entity.type
_entity.pdbx_description
1 polymer ?
#
loop_
_entity_poly.entity_id
_entity_poly.type
_entity_poly.pdbx_seq_one_letter_code
_entity_poly.pdbx_strand_id
1 'polypeptide(L)'
;REDQFEMELHLERLRNSILKSQSRAKWESVNYDLMEAILLKNVSKIEISLNNLLRPVFHKHFNPSIATNKIISHPAAGWAKLSWLKGMEVEVKHPLIPKELLPVQPLSEYPEYEFMMNDPDSCLE
;
A
#
# COMPACT_ATOMS: atom_id res chain seq x y z
N ARG A 1 -4.80 10.73 -16.39
CA ARG A 1 -5.44 12.07 -16.37
C ARG A 1 -6.77 11.99 -15.64
N GLU A 2 -7.61 11.00 -15.95
CA GLU A 2 -8.85 10.71 -15.22
C GLU A 2 -8.59 10.09 -13.84
N ASP A 3 -7.71 9.09 -13.76
CA ASP A 3 -7.35 8.43 -12.48
C ASP A 3 -6.78 9.40 -11.42
N GLN A 4 -6.07 10.43 -11.88
CA GLN A 4 -5.49 11.43 -10.99
C GLN A 4 -6.57 12.34 -10.40
N PHE A 5 -7.54 12.74 -11.22
CA PHE A 5 -8.68 13.53 -10.79
C PHE A 5 -9.56 12.76 -9.79
N GLU A 6 -9.87 11.49 -10.05
CA GLU A 6 -10.64 10.64 -9.14
C GLU A 6 -9.92 10.45 -7.79
N MET A 7 -8.60 10.29 -7.83
CA MET A 7 -7.79 10.18 -6.62
C MET A 7 -7.77 11.48 -5.81
N GLU A 8 -7.65 12.64 -6.48
CA GLU A 8 -7.73 13.96 -5.85
C GLU A 8 -9.11 14.20 -5.21
N LEU A 9 -10.19 13.84 -5.90
CA LEU A 9 -11.56 13.95 -5.37
C LEU A 9 -11.78 13.02 -4.17
N HIS A 10 -11.25 11.79 -4.22
CA HIS A 10 -11.31 10.85 -3.12
C HIS A 10 -10.55 11.38 -1.89
N LEU A 11 -9.35 11.95 -2.08
CA LEU A 11 -8.58 12.59 -1.02
C LEU A 11 -9.35 13.76 -0.39
N GLU A 12 -9.99 14.61 -1.20
CA GLU A 12 -10.79 15.72 -0.67
C GLU A 12 -11.95 15.22 0.22
N ARG A 13 -12.65 14.16 -0.21
CA ARG A 13 -13.71 13.54 0.59
C ARG A 13 -13.18 12.97 1.90
N LEU A 14 -12.05 12.25 1.86
CA LEU A 14 -11.40 11.72 3.06
C LEU A 14 -10.97 12.83 4.01
N ARG A 15 -10.32 13.88 3.51
CA ARG A 15 -9.91 15.04 4.30
C ARG A 15 -11.10 15.66 5.04
N ASN A 16 -12.19 15.89 4.32
CA ASN A 16 -13.41 16.45 4.89
C ASN A 16 -14.06 15.53 5.93
N SER A 17 -13.98 14.21 5.74
CA SER A 17 -14.45 13.21 6.70
C SER A 17 -13.62 13.22 7.99
N ILE A 18 -12.29 13.23 7.85
CA ILE A 18 -11.33 13.28 8.96
C ILE A 18 -11.55 14.55 9.78
N LEU A 19 -11.65 15.73 9.12
CA LEU A 19 -11.86 17.03 9.76
C LEU A 19 -13.18 17.12 10.54
N LYS A 20 -14.24 16.43 10.07
CA LYS A 20 -15.54 16.39 10.76
C LYS A 20 -15.55 15.45 11.97
N SER A 21 -14.62 14.50 12.05
CA SER A 21 -14.51 13.59 13.19
C SER A 21 -13.63 14.21 14.29
N GLN A 22 -14.20 14.54 15.45
CA GLN A 22 -13.41 15.04 16.58
C GLN A 22 -12.65 13.93 17.35
N SER A 23 -12.90 12.64 17.08
CA SER A 23 -12.31 11.54 17.87
C SER A 23 -12.07 10.20 17.15
N ARG A 24 -12.54 10.00 15.91
CA ARG A 24 -12.49 8.68 15.22
C ARG A 24 -11.28 8.50 14.29
N ALA A 25 -10.70 9.56 13.76
CA ALA A 25 -9.83 9.49 12.59
C ALA A 25 -8.32 9.48 12.88
N LYS A 26 -7.82 8.56 13.73
CA LYS A 26 -6.36 8.38 13.89
C LYS A 26 -5.75 7.35 12.94
N TRP A 27 -6.52 6.32 12.56
CA TRP A 27 -6.04 5.25 11.68
C TRP A 27 -6.25 5.59 10.20
N GLU A 28 -7.44 6.12 9.87
CA GLU A 28 -7.77 6.62 8.52
C GLU A 28 -6.86 7.76 8.08
N SER A 29 -6.39 8.60 9.02
CA SER A 29 -5.46 9.68 8.71
C SER A 29 -4.13 9.16 8.17
N VAL A 30 -3.64 7.99 8.63
CA VAL A 30 -2.35 7.46 8.17
C VAL A 30 -2.40 7.00 6.71
N ASN A 31 -3.51 6.36 6.29
CA ASN A 31 -3.69 6.00 4.88
C ASN A 31 -3.90 7.25 4.02
N TYR A 32 -4.66 8.23 4.50
CA TYR A 32 -4.80 9.52 3.83
C TYR A 32 -3.44 10.22 3.64
N ASP A 33 -2.63 10.30 4.70
CA ASP A 33 -1.31 10.93 4.67
C ASP A 33 -0.38 10.25 3.65
N LEU A 34 -0.45 8.92 3.53
CA LEU A 34 0.29 8.16 2.51
C LEU A 34 -0.17 8.48 1.09
N MET A 35 -1.48 8.46 0.86
CA MET A 35 -2.05 8.75 -0.46
C MET A 35 -1.74 10.18 -0.90
N GLU A 36 -1.90 11.16 -0.01
CA GLU A 36 -1.54 12.56 -0.26
C GLU A 36 -0.04 12.69 -0.54
N ALA A 37 0.82 12.05 0.25
CA ALA A 37 2.26 12.11 0.06
C ALA A 37 2.70 11.48 -1.27
N ILE A 38 2.08 10.37 -1.69
CA ILE A 38 2.32 9.72 -2.99
C ILE A 38 1.89 10.64 -4.14
N LEU A 39 0.69 11.24 -4.06
CA LEU A 39 0.19 12.18 -5.07
C LEU A 39 1.14 13.37 -5.21
N LEU A 40 1.59 13.94 -4.09
CA LEU A 40 2.52 15.07 -4.05
C LEU A 40 3.98 14.69 -4.30
N LYS A 41 4.25 13.40 -4.57
CA LYS A 41 5.59 12.82 -4.73
C LYS A 41 6.57 13.16 -3.59
N ASN A 42 6.06 13.28 -2.37
CA ASN A 42 6.83 13.67 -1.20
C ASN A 42 7.39 12.44 -0.48
N VAL A 43 8.57 11.99 -0.93
CA VAL A 43 9.27 10.81 -0.39
C VAL A 43 9.40 10.85 1.14
N SER A 44 9.84 11.97 1.72
CA SER A 44 10.01 12.10 3.17
C SER A 44 8.70 11.91 3.94
N LYS A 45 7.58 12.45 3.44
CA LYS A 45 6.27 12.22 4.07
C LYS A 45 5.83 10.76 3.95
N ILE A 46 6.11 10.11 2.82
CA ILE A 46 5.82 8.68 2.65
C ILE A 46 6.57 7.88 3.71
N GLU A 47 7.87 8.10 3.87
CA GLU A 47 8.69 7.40 4.87
C GLU A 47 8.21 7.62 6.30
N ILE A 48 7.82 8.85 6.65
CA ILE A 48 7.24 9.16 7.97
C ILE A 48 5.96 8.36 8.19
N SER A 49 5.05 8.32 7.21
CA SER A 49 3.78 7.61 7.34
C SER A 49 3.96 6.09 7.33
N LEU A 50 4.91 5.56 6.56
CA LEU A 50 5.31 4.15 6.63
C LEU A 50 5.83 3.78 8.03
N ASN A 51 6.69 4.60 8.62
CA ASN A 51 7.15 4.39 9.99
C ASN A 51 6.00 4.48 11.01
N ASN A 52 4.99 5.31 10.77
CA ASN A 52 3.79 5.34 11.61
C ASN A 52 3.00 4.03 11.54
N LEU A 53 2.84 3.42 10.35
CA LEU A 53 2.19 2.11 10.19
C LEU A 53 2.93 0.99 10.94
N LEU A 54 4.24 1.11 11.10
CA LEU A 54 5.08 0.13 11.79
C LEU A 54 5.02 0.23 13.33
N ARG A 55 4.49 1.33 13.88
CA ARG A 55 4.34 1.48 15.33
C ARG A 55 3.37 0.42 15.87
N PRO A 56 3.62 -0.18 17.05
CA PRO A 56 2.85 -1.34 17.53
C PRO A 56 1.32 -1.16 17.52
N VAL A 57 0.83 0.04 17.85
CA VAL A 57 -0.61 0.32 17.89
C VAL A 57 -1.24 0.31 16.49
N PHE A 58 -0.56 0.92 15.51
CA PHE A 58 -0.99 0.93 14.11
C PHE A 58 -0.79 -0.45 13.48
N HIS A 59 0.40 -1.03 13.68
CA HIS A 59 0.76 -2.31 13.09
C HIS A 59 -0.22 -3.42 13.46
N LYS A 60 -0.62 -3.52 14.73
CA LYS A 60 -1.60 -4.51 15.19
C LYS A 60 -2.99 -4.30 14.60
N HIS A 61 -3.42 -3.05 14.45
CA HIS A 61 -4.72 -2.72 13.85
C HIS A 61 -4.78 -3.14 12.38
N PHE A 62 -3.73 -2.83 11.63
CA PHE A 62 -3.63 -3.04 10.20
C PHE A 62 -3.17 -4.45 9.79
N ASN A 63 -2.63 -5.23 10.74
CA ASN A 63 -2.16 -6.60 10.52
C ASN A 63 -2.75 -7.55 11.57
N PRO A 64 -4.06 -7.89 11.46
CA PRO A 64 -4.75 -8.71 12.46
C PRO A 64 -4.29 -10.17 12.48
N SER A 65 -3.72 -10.66 11.39
CA SER A 65 -3.19 -12.04 11.28
C SER A 65 -2.02 -12.26 12.24
N ILE A 66 -2.22 -13.12 13.24
CA ILE A 66 -1.18 -13.49 14.21
C ILE A 66 -0.02 -14.25 13.53
N ALA A 67 -0.31 -14.97 12.45
CA ALA A 67 0.68 -15.75 11.73
C ALA A 67 1.66 -14.85 10.95
N THR A 68 1.15 -13.81 10.29
CA THR A 68 1.95 -13.01 9.35
C THR A 68 2.43 -11.67 9.92
N ASN A 69 1.79 -11.13 10.97
CA ASN A 69 2.13 -9.81 11.51
C ASN A 69 3.52 -9.73 12.16
N LYS A 70 4.18 -10.85 12.42
CA LYS A 70 5.58 -10.89 12.90
C LYS A 70 6.61 -10.92 11.77
N ILE A 71 6.16 -11.17 10.54
CA ILE A 71 7.02 -11.42 9.37
C ILE A 71 6.95 -10.21 8.44
N ILE A 72 5.76 -9.66 8.21
CA ILE A 72 5.55 -8.54 7.29
C ILE A 72 4.45 -7.63 7.80
N SER A 73 4.59 -6.32 7.55
CA SER A 73 3.49 -5.37 7.64
C SER A 73 2.90 -5.20 6.25
N HIS A 74 1.80 -5.90 5.95
CA HIS A 74 1.23 -5.90 4.60
C HIS A 74 0.93 -4.48 4.09
N PRO A 75 0.31 -3.58 4.88
CA PRO A 75 0.03 -2.23 4.39
C PRO A 75 1.30 -1.40 4.19
N ALA A 76 2.25 -1.46 5.12
CA ALA A 76 3.48 -0.68 4.99
C ALA A 76 4.35 -1.19 3.81
N ALA A 77 4.49 -2.50 3.64
CA ALA A 77 5.22 -3.10 2.51
C ALA A 77 4.51 -2.82 1.17
N GLY A 78 3.18 -2.91 1.13
CA GLY A 78 2.39 -2.61 -0.06
C GLY A 78 2.51 -1.15 -0.49
N TRP A 79 2.40 -0.21 0.45
CA TRP A 79 2.59 1.21 0.16
C TRP A 79 4.02 1.53 -0.28
N ALA A 80 5.04 0.96 0.38
CA ALA A 80 6.43 1.12 -0.04
C ALA A 80 6.67 0.60 -1.47
N LYS A 81 6.14 -0.58 -1.80
CA LYS A 81 6.20 -1.16 -3.14
C LYS A 81 5.50 -0.27 -4.16
N LEU A 82 4.32 0.26 -3.83
CA LEU A 82 3.59 1.17 -4.69
C LEU A 82 4.36 2.47 -4.94
N SER A 83 5.01 3.02 -3.92
CA SER A 83 5.88 4.20 -4.09
C SER A 83 7.01 3.91 -5.08
N TRP A 84 7.67 2.77 -4.97
CA TRP A 84 8.70 2.35 -5.92
C TRP A 84 8.15 2.16 -7.34
N LEU A 85 6.98 1.54 -7.49
CA LEU A 85 6.27 1.44 -8.78
C LEU A 85 5.96 2.81 -9.42
N LYS A 86 5.87 3.86 -8.62
CA LYS A 86 5.66 5.25 -9.07
C LYS A 86 6.96 6.05 -9.18
N GLY A 87 8.13 5.41 -9.09
CA GLY A 87 9.45 6.04 -9.19
C GLY A 87 9.89 6.77 -7.92
N MET A 88 9.25 6.52 -6.79
CA MET A 88 9.61 7.07 -5.48
C MET A 88 10.27 5.98 -4.63
N GLU A 89 11.59 5.92 -4.72
CA GLU A 89 12.41 4.96 -3.97
C GLU A 89 12.53 5.39 -2.50
N VAL A 90 11.59 4.96 -1.67
CA VAL A 90 11.61 5.20 -0.22
C VAL A 90 12.61 4.28 0.49
N GLU A 91 13.28 4.80 1.52
CA GLU A 91 14.30 4.11 2.30
C GLU A 91 13.85 3.88 3.75
N VAL A 92 13.01 2.86 3.96
CA VAL A 92 12.54 2.47 5.30
C VAL A 92 13.28 1.22 5.78
N LYS A 93 14.14 1.39 6.79
CA LYS A 93 14.91 0.29 7.40
C LYS A 93 14.10 -0.36 8.53
N HIS A 94 13.30 -1.38 8.20
CA HIS A 94 12.53 -2.11 9.21
C HIS A 94 12.38 -3.60 8.83
N PRO A 95 12.52 -4.55 9.78
CA PRO A 95 12.40 -5.99 9.49
C PRO A 95 11.08 -6.42 8.85
N LEU A 96 9.99 -5.67 9.13
CA LEU A 96 8.65 -5.93 8.60
C LEU A 96 8.40 -5.36 7.20
N ILE A 97 9.38 -4.67 6.61
CA ILE A 97 9.38 -4.22 5.22
C ILE A 97 10.62 -4.81 4.56
N PRO A 98 10.54 -6.03 4.02
CA PRO A 98 11.69 -6.65 3.35
C PRO A 98 12.10 -5.83 2.13
N LYS A 99 13.31 -5.24 2.16
CA LYS A 99 13.80 -4.34 1.11
C LYS A 99 13.93 -5.07 -0.22
N GLU A 100 14.24 -6.37 -0.16
CA GLU A 100 14.40 -7.26 -1.30
C GLU A 100 13.11 -7.40 -2.12
N LEU A 101 11.94 -7.13 -1.52
CA LEU A 101 10.65 -7.18 -2.21
C LEU A 101 10.29 -5.87 -2.93
N LEU A 102 10.97 -4.76 -2.63
CA LEU A 102 10.64 -3.44 -3.18
C LEU A 102 11.04 -3.26 -4.66
N PRO A 103 12.23 -3.69 -5.13
CA PRO A 103 12.63 -3.57 -6.53
C PRO A 103 11.57 -4.07 -7.51
N VAL A 104 11.26 -3.25 -8.51
CA VAL A 104 10.31 -3.60 -9.57
C VAL A 104 11.10 -4.21 -10.71
N GLN A 105 11.02 -5.53 -10.83
CA GLN A 105 11.60 -6.28 -11.94
C GLN A 105 10.47 -7.11 -12.58
N PRO A 106 9.68 -6.51 -13.48
CA PRO A 106 8.62 -7.22 -14.17
C PRO A 106 9.24 -8.34 -15.01
N LEU A 107 8.55 -9.47 -15.12
CA LEU A 107 8.93 -10.50 -16.08
C LEU A 107 8.76 -9.93 -17.49
N SER A 108 9.63 -10.33 -18.42
CA SER A 108 9.51 -9.96 -19.84
C SER A 108 8.25 -10.55 -20.47
N GLU A 109 7.85 -11.73 -20.00
CA GLU A 109 6.67 -12.46 -20.43
C GLU A 109 6.16 -13.33 -19.28
N TYR A 110 4.85 -13.56 -19.22
CA TYR A 110 4.28 -14.56 -18.33
C TYR A 110 4.27 -15.90 -19.08
N PRO A 111 5.01 -16.92 -18.62
CA PRO A 111 4.99 -18.22 -19.27
C PRO A 111 3.60 -18.82 -19.17
N GLU A 112 3.07 -19.27 -20.32
CA GLU A 112 1.85 -20.06 -20.38
C GLU A 112 2.17 -21.50 -19.97
N TYR A 113 1.54 -21.97 -18.90
CA TYR A 113 1.73 -23.35 -18.44
C TYR A 113 0.60 -24.24 -18.94
N GLU A 114 0.91 -25.50 -19.24
CA GLU A 114 -0.07 -26.48 -19.75
C GLU A 114 -1.30 -26.64 -18.83
N PHE A 115 -1.13 -26.51 -17.51
CA PHE A 115 -2.25 -26.60 -16.55
C PHE A 115 -3.19 -25.38 -16.61
N MET A 116 -2.72 -24.23 -17.13
CA MET A 116 -3.56 -23.04 -17.34
C MET A 116 -4.33 -23.10 -18.66
N MET A 117 -3.86 -23.94 -19.60
CA MET A 117 -4.49 -24.15 -20.91
C MET A 117 -5.50 -25.30 -20.92
N ASN A 118 -5.40 -26.20 -19.95
CA ASN A 118 -6.26 -27.37 -19.81
C ASN A 118 -7.19 -27.23 -18.60
N ASP A 119 -7.91 -26.11 -18.51
CA ASP A 119 -8.96 -25.97 -17.49
C ASP A 119 -10.16 -26.86 -17.89
N PRO A 120 -10.50 -27.91 -17.12
CA PRO A 120 -11.72 -28.70 -17.37
C PRO A 120 -13.00 -27.89 -17.11
N ASP A 121 -12.90 -26.76 -16.38
CA ASP A 121 -14.01 -25.89 -16.00
C ASP A 121 -14.15 -24.65 -16.91
N SER A 122 -13.61 -24.68 -18.14
CA SER A 122 -14.03 -23.73 -19.20
C SER A 122 -15.52 -23.91 -19.60
N CYS A 123 -16.24 -24.81 -18.95
CA CYS A 123 -17.66 -25.10 -19.10
C CYS A 123 -18.52 -24.29 -18.14
N LEU A 124 -18.75 -23.00 -18.37
CA LEU A 124 -20.01 -22.32 -18.08
C LEU A 124 -20.07 -21.05 -18.96
N GLU A 125 -20.49 -21.25 -20.21
CA GLU A 125 -21.12 -20.20 -21.04
C GLU A 125 -22.46 -19.77 -20.43
#